data_AF-A0A075K888-F1
#
_entry.id   AF-A0A075K888-F1
#
_cell.length_a   1.000
_cell.length_b   1.000
_cell.length_c   1.000
_cell.angle_alpha   90.00
_cell.angle_beta   90.00
_cell.angle_gamma   90.00
#
_symmetry.space_group_name_H-M   'P 1'
#
loop_
_entity.id
_entity.type
_entity.pdbx_description
1 polymer ?
#
loop_
_entity_poly.entity_id
_entity_poly.type
_entity_poly.pdbx_seq_one_letter_code
_entity_poly.pdbx_strand_id
1 'polypeptide(L)'
;MDIFEIDANEVLAEEEIAFDMFKDSKFAVNSLAQAIVEVAHPEVRKVLRRKLNNAIDQHYQLSDILTRKEWYQPYLAPGQQISQDIQMTNL
;
A
#
# COMPACT_ATOMS: atom_id res chain seq x y z
N MET A 1 17.80 35.91 -5.61
CA MET A 1 17.52 34.71 -4.81
C MET A 1 16.09 34.36 -5.11
N ASP A 2 15.88 33.65 -6.21
CA ASP A 2 14.56 33.16 -6.57
C ASP A 2 14.25 32.00 -5.64
N ILE A 3 13.24 32.20 -4.80
CA ILE A 3 12.85 31.33 -3.69
C ILE A 3 11.75 30.34 -4.09
N PHE A 4 11.47 30.23 -5.39
CA PHE A 4 10.45 29.33 -5.93
C PHE A 4 10.90 28.78 -7.28
N GLU A 5 11.91 27.92 -7.26
CA GLU A 5 12.07 26.93 -8.32
C GLU A 5 11.49 25.63 -7.76
N ILE A 6 10.15 25.53 -7.81
CA ILE A 6 9.50 24.22 -7.75
C ILE A 6 9.88 23.55 -9.06
N ASP A 7 10.88 22.68 -8.98
CA ASP A 7 11.25 21.78 -10.06
C ASP A 7 9.97 21.09 -10.53
N ALA A 8 9.70 21.07 -11.84
CA ALA A 8 8.57 20.34 -12.42
C ALA A 8 8.63 18.82 -12.10
N ASN A 9 9.73 18.36 -11.52
CA ASN A 9 9.95 17.04 -10.94
C ASN A 9 9.36 16.86 -9.51
N GLU A 10 8.74 17.88 -8.89
CA GLU A 10 8.01 17.76 -7.60
C GLU A 10 6.57 17.22 -7.74
N VAL A 11 6.12 16.92 -8.96
CA VAL A 11 4.89 16.16 -9.17
C VAL A 11 5.24 14.68 -9.03
N LEU A 12 4.92 14.08 -7.88
CA LEU A 12 5.01 12.63 -7.68
C LEU A 12 4.32 11.91 -8.85
N ALA A 13 5.03 10.98 -9.48
CA ALA A 13 4.48 10.22 -10.59
C ALA A 13 3.27 9.40 -10.09
N GLU A 14 2.24 9.22 -10.92
CA GLU A 14 1.05 8.43 -10.56
C GLU A 14 1.42 7.03 -10.02
N GLU A 15 2.49 6.44 -10.56
CA GLU A 15 3.06 5.16 -10.14
C GLU A 15 3.61 5.21 -8.71
N GLU A 16 4.39 6.24 -8.36
CA GLU A 16 4.97 6.42 -7.03
C GLU A 16 3.86 6.58 -5.98
N ILE A 17 2.84 7.39 -6.29
CA ILE A 17 1.67 7.56 -5.42
C ILE A 17 0.96 6.22 -5.22
N ALA A 18 0.76 5.46 -6.30
CA ALA A 18 0.08 4.17 -6.23
C ALA A 18 0.86 3.14 -5.40
N PHE A 19 2.19 3.12 -5.50
CA PHE A 19 3.04 2.26 -4.67
C PHE A 19 3.07 2.69 -3.21
N ASP A 20 3.07 3.98 -2.91
CA ASP A 20 2.99 4.48 -1.53
C ASP A 20 1.64 4.08 -0.89
N MET A 21 0.54 4.27 -1.61
CA MET A 21 -0.79 3.79 -1.18
C MET A 21 -0.83 2.27 -1.00
N PHE A 22 -0.17 1.51 -1.89
CA PHE A 22 -0.10 0.06 -1.79
C PHE A 22 0.70 -0.39 -0.56
N LYS A 23 1.80 0.28 -0.23
CA LYS A 23 2.56 0.07 1.01
C LYS A 23 1.69 0.37 2.24
N ASP A 24 1.03 1.52 2.27
CA ASP A 24 0.21 1.96 3.39
C ASP A 24 -1.01 1.05 3.63
N SER A 25 -1.59 0.49 2.57
CA SER A 25 -2.68 -0.48 2.71
C SER A 25 -2.25 -1.75 3.48
N LYS A 26 -1.01 -2.22 3.31
CA LYS A 26 -0.45 -3.34 4.10
C LYS A 26 -0.29 -2.95 5.57
N PHE A 27 0.17 -1.72 5.82
CA PHE A 27 0.29 -1.20 7.18
C PHE A 27 -1.09 -1.14 7.86
N ALA A 28 -2.11 -0.63 7.18
CA ALA A 28 -3.48 -0.56 7.69
C ALA A 28 -4.02 -1.96 8.09
N VAL A 29 -3.82 -2.98 7.25
CA VAL A 29 -4.20 -4.37 7.55
C VAL A 29 -3.51 -4.87 8.83
N ASN A 30 -2.19 -4.68 8.94
CA ASN A 30 -1.42 -5.10 10.12
C ASN A 30 -1.87 -4.37 11.40
N SER A 31 -2.01 -3.05 11.35
CA SER A 31 -2.45 -2.25 12.51
C SER A 31 -3.86 -2.64 12.98
N LEU A 32 -4.78 -2.92 12.06
CA LEU A 32 -6.13 -3.36 12.40
C LEU A 32 -6.13 -4.77 13.02
N ALA A 33 -5.30 -5.68 12.51
CA ALA A 33 -5.15 -7.01 13.10
C ALA A 33 -4.61 -6.95 14.54
N GLN A 34 -3.59 -6.11 14.79
CA GLN A 34 -3.06 -5.85 16.13
C GLN A 34 -4.13 -5.26 17.06
N ALA A 35 -4.87 -4.24 16.61
CA ALA A 35 -5.91 -3.63 17.43
C ALA A 35 -7.04 -4.63 17.81
N ILE A 36 -7.37 -5.59 16.93
CA ILE A 36 -8.41 -6.61 17.18
C ILE A 36 -8.02 -7.56 18.32
N VAL A 37 -6.72 -7.87 18.49
CA VAL A 37 -6.25 -8.76 19.55
C VAL A 37 -6.11 -8.05 20.90
N GLU A 38 -5.92 -6.74 20.91
CA GLU A 38 -5.78 -5.93 22.14
C GLU A 38 -7.11 -5.43 22.71
N VAL A 39 -8.14 -5.27 21.89
CA VAL A 39 -9.41 -4.66 22.33
C VAL A 39 -10.24 -5.61 23.20
N ALA A 40 -10.58 -5.17 24.42
CA ALA A 40 -11.44 -5.96 25.32
C ALA A 40 -12.93 -5.87 24.95
N HIS A 41 -13.40 -4.70 24.49
CA HIS A 41 -14.84 -4.44 24.29
C HIS A 41 -15.38 -5.14 23.02
N PRO A 42 -16.42 -6.01 23.13
CA PRO A 42 -16.93 -6.80 21.99
C PRO A 42 -17.41 -5.97 20.79
N GLU A 43 -18.17 -4.90 21.03
CA GLU A 43 -18.67 -4.05 19.93
C GLU A 43 -17.55 -3.31 19.19
N VAL A 44 -16.52 -2.85 19.90
CA VAL A 44 -15.34 -2.23 19.28
C VAL A 44 -14.58 -3.26 18.44
N ARG A 45 -14.43 -4.49 18.95
CA ARG A 45 -13.85 -5.61 18.18
C ARG A 45 -14.63 -5.89 16.90
N LYS A 46 -15.96 -5.83 16.95
CA LYS A 46 -16.84 -6.02 15.79
C LYS A 46 -16.64 -4.92 14.74
N VAL A 47 -16.47 -3.66 15.17
CA VAL A 47 -16.16 -2.53 14.27
C VAL A 47 -14.80 -2.71 13.62
N LEU A 48 -13.77 -3.05 14.40
CA LEU A 48 -12.40 -3.24 13.89
C LEU A 48 -12.31 -4.40 12.90
N ARG A 49 -13.03 -5.51 13.13
CA ARG A 49 -13.13 -6.62 12.15
C ARG A 49 -13.72 -6.17 10.81
N ARG A 50 -14.77 -5.34 10.82
CA ARG A 50 -15.31 -4.78 9.57
C ARG A 50 -14.30 -3.87 8.87
N LYS A 51 -13.59 -3.03 9.63
CA LYS A 51 -12.52 -2.19 9.08
C LYS A 51 -11.39 -3.03 8.46
N LEU A 52 -10.98 -4.12 9.12
CA LEU A 52 -9.97 -5.04 8.60
C LEU A 52 -10.40 -5.64 7.26
N ASN A 53 -11.63 -6.15 7.17
CA ASN A 53 -12.16 -6.70 5.92
C ASN A 53 -12.15 -5.64 4.80
N ASN A 54 -12.62 -4.43 5.08
CA ASN A 54 -12.59 -3.34 4.10
C ASN A 54 -11.16 -2.97 3.67
N ALA A 55 -10.20 -2.97 4.60
CA ALA A 55 -8.80 -2.68 4.28
C ALA A 55 -8.17 -3.77 3.39
N ILE A 56 -8.53 -5.05 3.62
CA ILE A 56 -8.13 -6.16 2.76
C ILE A 56 -8.72 -6.00 1.35
N ASP A 57 -10.01 -5.67 1.23
CA ASP A 57 -10.65 -5.45 -0.08
C ASP A 57 -10.01 -4.28 -0.83
N GLN A 58 -9.72 -3.17 -0.13
CA GLN A 58 -9.02 -2.01 -0.70
C GLN A 58 -7.60 -2.36 -1.16
N HIS A 59 -6.87 -3.18 -0.40
CA HIS A 59 -5.55 -3.65 -0.79
C HIS A 59 -5.59 -4.43 -2.11
N TYR A 60 -6.57 -5.32 -2.28
CA TYR A 60 -6.74 -6.06 -3.53
C TYR A 60 -7.11 -5.16 -4.70
N GLN A 61 -7.99 -4.17 -4.50
CA GLN A 61 -8.32 -3.19 -5.53
C GLN A 61 -7.08 -2.39 -5.99
N LEU A 62 -6.21 -1.99 -5.05
CA LEU A 62 -4.93 -1.34 -5.38
C LEU A 62 -4.00 -2.29 -6.14
N SER A 63 -3.88 -3.55 -5.69
CA SER A 63 -3.08 -4.57 -6.39
C SER A 63 -3.54 -4.78 -7.83
N ASP A 64 -4.85 -4.82 -8.07
CA ASP A 64 -5.41 -4.94 -9.40
C ASP A 64 -5.13 -3.70 -10.27
N ILE A 65 -5.15 -2.50 -9.69
CA ILE A 65 -4.79 -1.26 -10.41
C ILE A 65 -3.33 -1.32 -10.84
N LEU A 66 -2.42 -1.62 -9.91
CA LEU A 66 -0.98 -1.73 -10.19
C LEU A 66 -0.69 -2.80 -11.25
N THR A 67 -1.41 -3.93 -11.19
CA THR A 67 -1.26 -5.03 -12.15
C THR A 67 -1.75 -4.63 -13.55
N ARG A 68 -2.94 -3.99 -13.65
CA ARG A 68 -3.48 -3.52 -14.94
C ARG A 68 -2.62 -2.43 -15.58
N LYS A 69 -1.93 -1.63 -14.78
CA LYS A 69 -0.99 -0.60 -15.22
C LYS A 69 0.41 -1.14 -15.51
N GLU A 70 0.61 -2.45 -15.34
CA GLU A 70 1.89 -3.16 -15.46
C GLU A 70 2.99 -2.74 -14.49
N TRP A 71 2.65 -1.91 -13.49
CA TRP A 71 3.57 -1.45 -12.44
C TRP A 71 3.93 -2.58 -11.46
N TYR A 72 3.01 -3.49 -11.17
CA TYR A 72 3.25 -4.64 -10.29
C TYR A 72 2.84 -5.96 -10.94
N GLN A 73 3.68 -6.99 -10.87
CA GLN A 73 3.43 -8.28 -11.50
C GLN A 73 3.43 -9.41 -10.45
N PRO A 74 2.30 -9.63 -9.73
CA PRO A 74 2.23 -10.55 -8.59
C PRO A 74 2.44 -12.03 -8.94
N TYR A 75 2.39 -12.39 -10.23
CA TYR A 75 2.48 -13.78 -10.70
C TYR A 75 3.85 -14.13 -11.30
N LEU A 76 4.86 -13.28 -11.14
CA LEU A 76 6.22 -13.61 -11.55
C LEU A 76 6.81 -14.74 -10.71
N ALA A 77 7.86 -15.39 -11.24
CA ALA A 77 8.61 -16.35 -10.45
C ALA A 77 9.15 -15.66 -9.17
N PRO A 78 9.17 -16.34 -8.01
CA PRO A 78 9.53 -15.69 -6.74
C PRO A 78 10.85 -14.90 -6.78
N GLY A 79 11.86 -15.40 -7.48
CA GLY A 79 13.14 -14.70 -7.64
C GLY A 79 13.03 -13.38 -8.43
N GLN A 80 12.16 -13.33 -9.44
CA GLN A 80 11.92 -12.12 -10.23
C GLN A 80 11.14 -11.07 -9.42
N GLN A 81 10.16 -11.51 -8.62
CA GLN A 81 9.40 -10.62 -7.76
C GLN A 81 10.30 -9.95 -6.70
N ILE A 82 11.19 -10.73 -6.06
CA ILE A 82 12.17 -10.18 -5.10
C ILE A 82 13.08 -9.15 -5.77
N SER A 83 13.57 -9.43 -6.99
CA SER A 83 14.42 -8.48 -7.72
C SER A 83 13.71 -7.17 -8.05
N GLN A 84 12.44 -7.22 -8.46
CA GLN A 84 11.63 -6.01 -8.69
C GLN A 84 11.42 -5.22 -7.40
N ASP A 85 11.04 -5.90 -6.31
CA ASP A 85 10.81 -5.25 -5.01
C ASP A 85 12.07 -4.55 -4.49
N ILE A 86 13.25 -5.15 -4.66
CA ILE A 86 14.54 -4.53 -4.30
C ILE A 86 14.81 -3.29 -5.15
N GLN A 87 14.57 -3.35 -6.46
CA GLN A 87 14.75 -2.19 -7.35
C GLN A 87 13.86 -1.02 -6.97
N MET A 88 12.59 -1.30 -6.61
CA MET A 88 11.64 -0.27 -6.15
C MET A 88 11.97 0.31 -4.78
N THR A 89 12.68 -0.43 -3.92
CA THR A 89 13.03 0.01 -2.56
C THR A 89 14.31 0.85 -2.50
N ASN A 90 15.18 0.75 -3.51
CA ASN A 90 16.42 1.50 -3.58
C ASN A 90 16.15 2.93 -4.11
N LEU A 91 15.67 3.81 -3.22
CA LEU A 91 15.84 5.25 -3.32
C LEU A 91 17.29 5.65 -3.05
#